data_AF-A0A9E3L683-F1
#
_entry.id   AF-A0A9E3L683-F1
#
_cell.length_a   1.000
_cell.length_b   1.000
_cell.length_c   1.000
_cell.angle_alpha   90.00
_cell.angle_beta   90.00
_cell.angle_gamma   90.00
#
_symmetry.space_group_name_H-M   'P 1'
#
loop_
_entity.id
_entity.type
_entity.pdbx_description
1 polymer ?
#
loop_
_entity_poly.entity_id
_entity_poly.type
_entity_poly.pdbx_seq_one_letter_code
_entity_poly.pdbx_strand_id
1 'polypeptide(L)'
;MIEASEINLVYPVTDGDIAVNNLESARQQAWSRFWQAPLRPGIAEYLVEQEQLTLQFVGDPSALDRLGALVSHLDRVDAESSRTALIHAQVASMAHRFADARRYLAEAAEGRGWSEAANRLSLSIDQACGSR
;
A
#
# COMPACT_ATOMS: atom_id res chain seq x y z
N MET A 1 49.80 -28.00 -5.81
CA MET A 1 49.20 -26.66 -5.74
C MET A 1 48.02 -26.67 -6.70
N ILE A 2 46.83 -26.96 -6.18
CA ILE A 2 45.61 -27.05 -6.99
C ILE A 2 45.04 -25.64 -7.01
N GLU A 3 45.07 -24.99 -8.16
CA GLU A 3 44.30 -23.76 -8.36
C GLU A 3 42.82 -24.12 -8.25
N ALA A 4 42.19 -23.66 -7.18
CA ALA A 4 40.74 -23.68 -7.07
C ALA A 4 40.23 -22.65 -8.08
N SER A 5 39.78 -23.11 -9.25
CA SER A 5 38.98 -22.29 -10.14
C SER A 5 37.74 -21.85 -9.35
N GLU A 6 37.63 -20.55 -9.08
CA GLU A 6 36.42 -19.94 -8.54
C GLU A 6 35.28 -20.29 -9.49
N ILE A 7 34.46 -21.26 -9.09
CA ILE A 7 33.22 -21.57 -9.79
C ILE A 7 32.34 -20.34 -9.60
N ASN A 8 32.28 -19.51 -10.63
CA ASN A 8 31.36 -18.40 -10.72
C ASN A 8 29.95 -19.00 -10.82
N LEU A 9 29.36 -19.30 -9.66
CA LEU A 9 28.01 -19.84 -9.51
C LEU A 9 27.02 -18.76 -9.95
N VAL A 10 26.80 -18.67 -11.26
CA VAL A 10 25.69 -17.91 -11.82
C VAL A 10 24.44 -18.73 -11.57
N TYR A 11 23.71 -18.39 -10.51
CA TYR A 11 22.38 -18.93 -10.29
C TYR A 11 21.45 -18.42 -11.41
N PRO A 12 20.70 -19.31 -12.07
CA PRO A 12 19.73 -18.88 -13.06
C PRO A 12 18.66 -18.03 -12.36
N VAL A 13 18.50 -16.78 -12.80
CA VAL A 13 17.43 -15.89 -12.37
C VAL A 13 16.10 -16.49 -12.82
N THR A 14 15.17 -16.67 -11.90
CA THR A 14 13.84 -17.17 -12.19
C THR A 14 12.90 -16.01 -12.57
N ASP A 15 11.78 -16.33 -13.21
CA ASP A 15 10.72 -15.34 -13.46
C ASP A 15 10.19 -14.73 -12.15
N GLY A 16 10.23 -15.49 -11.05
CA GLY A 16 9.88 -15.01 -9.71
C GLY A 16 10.87 -13.96 -9.20
N ASP A 17 12.17 -14.17 -9.39
CA ASP A 17 13.20 -13.19 -9.02
C ASP A 17 13.03 -11.88 -9.80
N ILE A 18 12.70 -11.98 -11.09
CA ILE A 18 12.38 -10.81 -11.93
C ILE A 18 11.13 -10.10 -11.41
N ALA A 19 10.08 -10.83 -11.06
CA ALA A 19 8.84 -10.25 -10.54
C ALA A 19 9.05 -9.50 -9.21
N VAL A 20 9.83 -10.06 -8.29
CA VAL A 20 10.18 -9.41 -7.01
C VAL A 20 10.99 -8.14 -7.26
N ASN A 21 12.01 -8.19 -8.12
CA ASN A 21 12.82 -7.02 -8.45
C ASN A 21 11.99 -5.90 -9.11
N ASN A 22 11.05 -6.27 -9.99
CA ASN A 22 10.14 -5.31 -10.62
C ASN A 22 9.21 -4.65 -9.60
N LEU A 23 8.66 -5.43 -8.67
CA LEU A 23 7.81 -4.91 -7.60
C LEU A 23 8.58 -3.97 -6.67
N GLU A 24 9.81 -4.34 -6.29
CA GLU A 24 10.66 -3.48 -5.48
C GLU A 24 10.96 -2.16 -6.19
N SER A 25 11.34 -2.23 -7.46
CA SER A 25 11.62 -1.04 -8.28
C SER A 25 10.39 -0.12 -8.41
N ALA A 26 9.21 -0.70 -8.65
CA ALA A 26 7.95 0.03 -8.73
C ALA A 26 7.61 0.71 -7.40
N ARG A 27 7.77 0.01 -6.27
CA ARG A 27 7.57 0.54 -4.92
C ARG A 27 8.52 1.69 -4.61
N GLN A 28 9.81 1.55 -4.91
CA GLN A 28 10.79 2.63 -4.73
C GLN A 28 10.43 3.86 -5.57
N GLN A 29 9.99 3.66 -6.82
CA GLN A 29 9.52 4.74 -7.67
C GLN A 29 8.26 5.41 -7.13
N ALA A 30 7.30 4.65 -6.60
CA ALA A 30 6.09 5.17 -5.98
C ALA A 30 6.41 6.10 -4.80
N TRP A 31 7.32 5.69 -3.91
CA TRP A 31 7.80 6.52 -2.81
C TRP A 31 8.50 7.79 -3.28
N SER A 32 9.37 7.68 -4.29
CA SER A 32 10.05 8.84 -4.86
C SER A 32 9.06 9.86 -5.42
N ARG A 33 8.03 9.40 -6.15
CA ARG A 33 6.97 10.27 -6.67
C ARG A 33 6.13 10.90 -5.55
N PHE A 34 5.82 10.12 -4.51
CA PHE A 34 5.11 10.63 -3.34
C PHE A 34 5.87 11.78 -2.69
N TRP A 35 7.17 11.63 -2.42
CA TRP A 35 7.95 12.70 -1.79
C TRP A 35 8.13 13.95 -2.66
N GLN A 36 8.03 13.82 -3.98
CA GLN A 36 8.07 14.96 -4.88
C GLN A 36 6.75 15.72 -4.93
N ALA A 37 5.61 15.03 -4.85
CA ALA A 37 4.29 15.65 -4.96
C ALA A 37 3.21 14.87 -4.16
N PRO A 38 3.20 14.96 -2.82
CA PRO A 38 2.34 14.14 -1.96
C PRO A 38 0.84 14.30 -2.23
N LEU A 39 0.42 15.51 -2.59
CA LEU A 39 -0.99 15.87 -2.81
C LEU A 39 -1.46 15.66 -4.25
N ARG A 40 -0.57 15.22 -5.15
CA ARG A 40 -0.94 14.98 -6.54
C ARG A 40 -1.93 13.80 -6.59
N PRO A 41 -3.10 13.96 -7.23
CA PRO A 41 -4.09 12.89 -7.36
C PRO A 41 -3.49 11.58 -7.88
N GLY A 42 -3.83 10.47 -7.23
CA GLY A 42 -3.43 9.12 -7.64
C GLY A 42 -2.07 8.66 -7.08
N ILE A 43 -1.25 9.55 -6.53
CA ILE A 43 0.09 9.16 -6.05
C ILE A 43 0.01 8.38 -4.74
N ALA A 44 -0.79 8.83 -3.78
CA ALA A 44 -0.97 8.12 -2.52
C ALA A 44 -1.70 6.79 -2.75
N GLU A 45 -2.72 6.77 -3.61
CA GLU A 45 -3.48 5.58 -3.98
C GLU A 45 -2.56 4.52 -4.61
N TYR A 46 -1.77 4.91 -5.61
CA TYR A 46 -0.81 4.01 -6.26
C TYR A 46 0.24 3.48 -5.28
N LEU A 47 0.72 4.32 -4.36
CA LEU A 47 1.69 3.90 -3.35
C LEU A 47 1.09 2.84 -2.39
N VAL A 48 -0.17 3.02 -1.97
CA VAL A 48 -0.89 2.01 -1.17
C VAL A 48 -0.96 0.68 -1.91
N GLU A 49 -1.29 0.69 -3.20
CA GLU A 49 -1.33 -0.51 -4.03
C GLU A 49 0.04 -1.23 -4.07
N GLN A 50 1.14 -0.50 -4.25
CA GLN A 50 2.47 -1.12 -4.29
C GLN A 50 2.87 -1.73 -2.95
N GLU A 51 2.56 -1.05 -1.83
CA GLU A 51 2.84 -1.59 -0.50
C GLU A 51 1.94 -2.78 -0.16
N GLN A 52 0.68 -2.78 -0.60
CA GLN A 52 -0.21 -3.93 -0.47
C GLN A 52 0.31 -5.15 -1.22
N LEU A 53 0.74 -4.99 -2.47
CA LEU A 53 1.33 -6.08 -3.25
C LEU A 53 2.60 -6.60 -2.57
N THR A 54 3.42 -5.71 -2.02
CA THR A 54 4.64 -6.09 -1.28
C THR A 54 4.29 -6.92 -0.04
N LEU A 55 3.30 -6.51 0.74
CA LEU A 55 2.81 -7.26 1.89
C LEU A 55 2.30 -8.65 1.49
N GLN A 56 1.52 -8.76 0.41
CA GLN A 56 0.86 -10.00 0.00
C GLN A 56 1.78 -11.00 -0.69
N PHE A 57 2.64 -10.53 -1.59
CA PHE A 57 3.43 -11.41 -2.46
C PHE A 57 4.86 -11.64 -1.96
N VAL A 58 5.43 -10.67 -1.24
CA VAL A 58 6.77 -10.79 -0.65
C VAL A 58 6.69 -11.11 0.84
N GLY A 59 5.54 -10.88 1.47
CA GLY A 59 5.37 -11.12 2.90
C GLY A 59 6.14 -10.12 3.76
N ASP A 60 6.42 -8.91 3.27
CA ASP A 60 7.13 -7.87 4.03
C ASP A 60 6.17 -7.17 5.00
N PRO A 61 6.20 -7.47 6.31
CA PRO A 61 5.31 -6.82 7.27
C PRO A 61 5.64 -5.33 7.45
N SER A 62 6.88 -4.92 7.15
CA SER A 62 7.32 -3.53 7.27
C SER A 62 6.61 -2.60 6.27
N ALA A 63 5.90 -3.17 5.29
CA ALA A 63 4.98 -2.42 4.42
C ALA A 63 3.93 -1.65 5.24
N LEU A 64 3.42 -2.24 6.33
CA LEU A 64 2.44 -1.57 7.20
C LEU A 64 3.05 -0.38 7.95
N ASP A 65 4.33 -0.47 8.37
CA ASP A 65 5.03 0.65 9.02
C ASP A 65 5.22 1.82 8.04
N ARG A 66 5.61 1.50 6.80
CA ARG A 66 5.75 2.51 5.73
C ARG A 66 4.41 3.16 5.40
N LEU A 67 3.32 2.39 5.34
CA LEU A 67 1.98 2.92 5.19
C LEU A 67 1.53 3.78 6.40
N GLY A 68 1.97 3.43 7.61
CA GLY A 68 1.83 4.27 8.79
C GLY A 68 2.50 5.64 8.64
N ALA A 69 3.71 5.68 8.07
CA ALA A 69 4.42 6.92 7.76
C ALA A 69 3.72 7.74 6.65
N LEU A 70 3.16 7.08 5.64
CA LEU A 70 2.35 7.71 4.60
C LEU A 70 1.15 8.44 5.20
N VAL A 71 0.32 7.75 5.99
CA VAL A 71 -0.88 8.36 6.56
C VAL A 71 -0.54 9.48 7.55
N SER A 72 0.52 9.30 8.35
CA SER A 72 1.02 10.34 9.25
C SER A 72 1.56 11.57 8.51
N HIS A 73 2.02 11.40 7.26
CA HIS A 73 2.38 12.54 6.42
C HIS A 73 1.14 13.23 5.89
N LEU A 74 0.18 12.48 5.34
CA LEU A 74 -1.07 13.03 4.82
C LEU A 74 -1.87 13.79 5.88
N ASP A 75 -1.90 13.31 7.12
CA ASP A 75 -2.51 14.02 8.25
C ASP A 75 -1.88 15.41 8.50
N ARG A 76 -0.60 15.59 8.18
CA ARG A 76 0.07 16.88 8.34
C ARG A 76 -0.19 17.84 7.19
N VAL A 77 -0.51 17.33 5.99
CA VAL A 77 -0.57 18.14 4.77
C VAL A 77 -1.97 18.27 4.16
N ASP A 78 -2.90 17.36 4.48
CA ASP A 78 -4.23 17.27 3.87
C ASP A 78 -5.23 16.47 4.75
N ALA A 79 -5.30 16.78 6.04
CA ALA A 79 -6.10 16.01 7.03
C ALA A 79 -7.60 15.95 6.72
N GLU A 80 -8.19 17.07 6.28
CA GLU A 80 -9.64 17.22 6.09
C GLU A 80 -10.13 16.66 4.74
N SER A 81 -9.22 16.11 3.94
CA SER A 81 -9.54 15.62 2.61
C SER A 81 -10.18 14.24 2.66
N SER A 82 -11.30 14.10 1.95
CA SER A 82 -11.96 12.80 1.74
C SER A 82 -11.01 11.76 1.15
N ARG A 83 -10.02 12.18 0.35
CA ARG A 83 -8.98 11.27 -0.18
C ARG A 83 -8.10 10.74 0.94
N THR A 84 -7.61 11.60 1.82
CA THR A 84 -6.79 11.21 2.98
C THR A 84 -7.54 10.24 3.88
N ALA A 85 -8.80 10.53 4.17
CA ALA A 85 -9.66 9.62 4.94
C ALA A 85 -9.81 8.25 4.25
N LEU A 86 -9.99 8.20 2.93
CA LEU A 86 -10.05 6.92 2.20
C LEU A 86 -8.72 6.15 2.26
N ILE A 87 -7.57 6.81 2.15
CA ILE A 87 -6.25 6.17 2.31
C ILE A 87 -6.11 5.58 3.72
N HIS A 88 -6.50 6.32 4.76
CA HIS A 88 -6.53 5.81 6.13
C HIS A 88 -7.40 4.56 6.26
N ALA A 89 -8.59 4.57 5.65
CA ALA A 89 -9.48 3.42 5.68
C ALA A 89 -8.84 2.17 5.04
N GLN A 90 -8.17 2.35 3.89
CA GLN A 90 -7.44 1.26 3.22
C GLN A 90 -6.33 0.70 4.09
N VAL A 91 -5.49 1.56 4.66
CA VAL A 91 -4.37 1.16 5.52
C VAL A 91 -4.86 0.47 6.80
N ALA A 92 -5.91 0.98 7.43
CA ALA A 92 -6.53 0.37 8.60
C ALA A 92 -7.12 -1.02 8.26
N SER A 93 -7.79 -1.15 7.11
CA SER A 93 -8.35 -2.43 6.64
C SER A 93 -7.25 -3.46 6.38
N MET A 94 -6.15 -3.06 5.72
CA MET A 94 -4.97 -3.92 5.51
C MET A 94 -4.33 -4.38 6.82
N ALA A 95 -4.37 -3.54 7.85
CA ALA A 95 -3.92 -3.88 9.21
C ALA A 95 -4.99 -4.62 10.03
N HIS A 96 -6.10 -5.06 9.43
CA HIS A 96 -7.25 -5.69 10.08
C HIS A 96 -7.90 -4.87 11.20
N ARG A 97 -7.68 -3.55 11.22
CA ARG A 97 -8.31 -2.60 12.14
C ARG A 97 -9.64 -2.12 11.55
N PHE A 98 -10.58 -3.04 11.38
CA PHE A 98 -11.83 -2.78 10.64
C PHE A 98 -12.72 -1.70 11.27
N ALA A 99 -12.70 -1.56 12.60
CA ALA A 99 -13.43 -0.49 13.29
C ALA A 99 -12.89 0.91 12.89
N ASP A 100 -11.55 1.06 12.88
CA ASP A 100 -10.89 2.28 12.41
C ASP A 100 -11.21 2.52 10.93
N ALA A 101 -11.11 1.47 10.10
CA ALA A 101 -11.38 1.56 8.67
C ALA A 101 -12.80 2.06 8.38
N ARG A 102 -13.80 1.59 9.11
CA ARG A 102 -15.19 2.06 8.98
C ARG A 102 -15.37 3.52 9.42
N ARG A 103 -14.70 3.94 10.49
CA ARG A 103 -14.71 5.35 10.92
C ARG A 103 -14.18 6.26 9.81
N TYR A 104 -13.03 5.92 9.25
CA TYR A 104 -12.44 6.69 8.15
C TYR A 104 -13.25 6.65 6.86
N LEU A 105 -13.94 5.55 6.55
CA LEU A 105 -14.89 5.50 5.44
C LEU A 105 -16.07 6.47 5.62
N ALA A 106 -16.59 6.59 6.84
CA ALA A 106 -17.65 7.55 7.14
C ALA A 106 -17.14 8.99 6.93
N GLU A 107 -15.94 9.32 7.42
CA GLU A 107 -15.28 10.62 7.21
C GLU A 107 -15.06 10.90 5.70
N ALA A 108 -14.64 9.90 4.92
CA ALA A 108 -14.42 10.03 3.48
C ALA A 108 -15.71 10.28 2.68
N ALA A 109 -16.86 9.88 3.20
CA ALA A 109 -18.16 10.01 2.54
C ALA A 109 -18.83 11.38 2.74
N GLU A 110 -18.39 12.17 3.73
CA GLU A 110 -19.03 13.44 4.07
C GLU A 110 -19.00 14.43 2.89
N GLY A 111 -20.18 14.94 2.52
CA GLY A 111 -20.35 16.04 1.56
C GLY A 111 -20.28 15.68 0.07
N ARG A 112 -19.85 14.48 -0.33
CA ARG A 112 -19.73 14.09 -1.77
C ARG A 112 -20.32 12.72 -2.11
N GLY A 113 -20.78 11.97 -1.11
CA GLY A 113 -21.24 10.60 -1.30
C GLY A 113 -20.07 9.62 -1.45
N TRP A 114 -20.39 8.34 -1.46
CA TRP A 114 -19.39 7.28 -1.50
C TRP A 114 -18.79 7.14 -2.90
N SER A 115 -17.46 7.17 -2.98
CA SER A 115 -16.76 6.79 -4.20
C SER A 115 -16.89 5.28 -4.45
N GLU A 116 -16.70 4.85 -5.69
CA GLU A 116 -16.63 3.42 -6.03
C GLU A 116 -15.53 2.68 -5.25
N ALA A 117 -14.41 3.36 -4.97
CA ALA A 117 -13.35 2.82 -4.14
C ALA A 117 -13.80 2.62 -2.67
N ALA A 118 -14.55 3.57 -2.12
CA ALA A 118 -15.13 3.45 -0.78
C ALA A 118 -16.16 2.31 -0.70
N ASN A 119 -17.03 2.17 -1.71
CA ASN A 119 -18.01 1.08 -1.78
C ASN A 119 -17.33 -0.28 -1.79
N ARG A 120 -16.34 -0.47 -2.66
CA ARG A 120 -15.57 -1.72 -2.73
C ARG A 120 -14.85 -2.03 -1.43
N LEU A 121 -14.28 -1.01 -0.77
CA LEU A 121 -13.61 -1.20 0.51
C LEU A 121 -14.59 -1.60 1.62
N SER A 122 -15.78 -0.97 1.71
CA SER A 122 -16.79 -1.40 2.70
C SER A 122 -17.21 -2.84 2.46
N LEU A 123 -17.53 -3.21 1.21
CA LEU A 123 -17.90 -4.59 0.89
C LEU A 123 -16.80 -5.58 1.32
N SER A 124 -15.53 -5.24 1.07
CA SER A 124 -14.40 -6.07 1.50
C SER A 124 -14.30 -6.19 3.02
N ILE A 125 -14.55 -5.10 3.76
CA ILE A 125 -14.57 -5.10 5.23
C ILE A 125 -15.75 -5.95 5.73
N ASP A 126 -16.93 -5.77 5.14
CA ASP A 126 -18.15 -6.47 5.51
C ASP A 126 -17.92 -7.98 5.38
N GLN A 127 -17.40 -8.43 4.22
CA GLN A 127 -17.02 -9.81 3.95
C GLN A 127 -15.99 -10.34 4.96
N ALA A 128 -14.95 -9.57 5.26
CA ALA A 128 -13.92 -9.96 6.22
C ALA A 128 -14.46 -10.11 7.65
N CYS A 129 -15.49 -9.33 8.01
CA CYS A 129 -16.18 -9.40 9.29
C CYS A 129 -17.35 -10.41 9.31
N GLY A 130 -17.69 -11.05 8.19
CA GLY A 130 -18.85 -11.94 8.09
C GLY A 130 -20.21 -11.24 8.10
N SER A 131 -20.22 -9.94 7.83
CA SER A 131 -21.43 -9.14 7.56
C SER A 131 -21.62 -9.03 6.03
N ARG A 132 -22.86 -9.06 5.54
CA ARG A 132 -23.17 -9.12 4.10
C ARG A 132 -22.57 -7.99 3.28
#